data_AF-A0A834HT20-F1
#
_entry.id   AF-A0A834HT20-F1
#
_cell.length_a   1.000
_cell.length_b   1.000
_cell.length_c   1.000
_cell.angle_alpha   90.00
_cell.angle_beta   90.00
_cell.angle_gamma   90.00
#
_symmetry.space_group_name_H-M   'P 1'
#
loop_
_entity.id
_entity.type
_entity.pdbx_description
1 polymer ?
#
loop_
_entity_poly.entity_id
_entity_poly.type
_entity_poly.pdbx_seq_one_letter_code
_entity_poly.pdbx_strand_id
1 'polypeptide(L)'
;MTNTPISDKSLYNFLKSLDIDVEVEHPFFGKVKEYIGETLIKNYYLHCEYDDKTKIQTFQWGIRAEIEISKMKVITNLLMYGNKQPKDWPEQYGAAQNQFRERGEQKEETRDESI
;
A
#
# COMPACT_ATOMS: atom_id res chain seq x y z
N MET A 1 3.84 6.62 2.37
CA MET A 1 2.45 6.13 2.39
C MET A 1 1.88 6.65 3.68
N THR A 2 1.29 7.83 3.58
CA THR A 2 0.44 8.42 4.61
C THR A 2 -0.65 7.39 4.96
N ASN A 3 -1.01 7.25 6.23
CA ASN A 3 -2.16 6.43 6.65
C ASN A 3 -3.47 7.16 6.27
N THR A 4 -3.61 7.48 4.99
CA THR A 4 -4.83 8.07 4.44
C THR A 4 -5.76 6.95 4.05
N PRO A 5 -6.94 6.81 4.70
CA PRO A 5 -7.95 5.86 4.27
C PRO A 5 -8.37 6.15 2.85
N ILE A 6 -8.37 5.13 2.00
CA ILE A 6 -8.88 5.20 0.63
C ILE A 6 -10.22 4.50 0.55
N SER A 7 -11.18 5.08 -0.18
CA SER A 7 -12.47 4.42 -0.40
C SER A 7 -12.35 3.23 -1.36
N ASP A 8 -13.22 2.25 -1.19
CA ASP A 8 -13.42 1.13 -2.10
C ASP A 8 -13.50 1.56 -3.57
N LYS A 9 -14.28 2.60 -3.87
CA LYS A 9 -14.41 3.16 -5.23
C LYS A 9 -13.09 3.65 -5.79
N SER A 10 -12.30 4.35 -4.99
CA SER A 10 -11.00 4.88 -5.42
C SER A 10 -10.01 3.75 -5.69
N LEU A 11 -10.03 2.73 -4.84
CA LEU A 11 -9.21 1.52 -5.01
C LEU A 11 -9.59 0.77 -6.29
N TYR A 12 -10.88 0.56 -6.54
CA TYR A 12 -11.35 -0.15 -7.74
C TYR A 12 -11.10 0.64 -9.02
N ASN A 13 -11.26 1.97 -9.00
CA ASN A 13 -10.90 2.82 -10.13
C ASN A 13 -9.40 2.76 -10.44
N PHE A 14 -8.55 2.69 -9.41
CA PHE A 14 -7.11 2.52 -9.59
C PHE A 14 -6.78 1.15 -10.21
N LEU A 15 -7.39 0.07 -9.74
CA LEU A 15 -7.23 -1.27 -10.31
C LEU A 15 -7.69 -1.31 -11.78
N LYS A 16 -8.81 -0.66 -12.08
CA LYS A 16 -9.30 -0.52 -13.46
C LYS A 16 -8.31 0.25 -14.35
N SER A 17 -7.61 1.26 -13.81
CA SER A 17 -6.56 1.97 -14.55
C SER A 17 -5.31 1.11 -14.82
N LEU A 18 -5.14 0.00 -14.09
CA LEU A 18 -4.11 -1.02 -14.29
C LEU A 18 -4.61 -2.19 -15.16
N ASP A 19 -5.78 -2.04 -15.79
CA ASP A 19 -6.45 -3.08 -16.58
C ASP A 19 -6.87 -4.31 -15.76
N ILE A 20 -7.05 -4.13 -14.45
CA ILE A 20 -7.54 -5.16 -13.53
C ILE A 20 -9.00 -4.85 -13.21
N ASP A 21 -9.91 -5.63 -13.81
CA ASP A 21 -11.32 -5.57 -13.44
C ASP A 21 -11.56 -6.36 -12.15
N VAL A 22 -12.17 -5.70 -11.18
CA VAL A 22 -12.43 -6.25 -9.84
C VAL A 22 -13.69 -7.13 -9.86
N GLU A 23 -14.57 -6.94 -10.84
CA GLU A 23 -15.81 -7.72 -10.99
C GLU A 23 -15.61 -8.98 -11.85
N VAL A 24 -14.50 -9.08 -12.57
CA VAL A 24 -14.16 -10.23 -13.41
C VAL A 24 -13.10 -11.09 -12.71
N GLU A 25 -13.20 -12.41 -12.86
CA GLU A 25 -12.13 -13.30 -12.43
C GLU A 25 -10.90 -13.11 -13.31
N HIS A 26 -9.82 -12.59 -12.70
CA HIS A 26 -8.56 -12.41 -13.39
C HIS A 26 -7.83 -13.76 -13.52
N PRO A 27 -7.22 -14.10 -14.67
CA PRO A 27 -6.56 -15.40 -14.88
C PRO A 27 -5.49 -15.76 -13.83
N PHE A 28 -4.82 -14.75 -13.27
CA PHE A 28 -3.77 -14.92 -12.26
C PHE A 28 -4.23 -14.66 -10.82
N PHE A 29 -5.14 -13.70 -10.61
CA PHE A 29 -5.54 -13.27 -9.27
C PHE A 29 -6.89 -13.88 -8.85
N GLY A 30 -7.59 -14.55 -9.76
CA GLY A 30 -8.95 -15.02 -9.57
C GLY A 30 -9.88 -13.85 -9.25
N LYS A 31 -10.72 -14.02 -8.24
CA LYS A 31 -11.63 -12.97 -7.75
C LYS A 31 -10.88 -11.92 -6.94
N VAL A 32 -10.46 -10.85 -7.62
CA VAL A 32 -9.69 -9.76 -7.02
C VAL A 32 -10.40 -9.13 -5.82
N LYS A 33 -11.74 -9.02 -5.87
CA LYS A 33 -12.56 -8.50 -4.76
C LYS A 33 -12.44 -9.34 -3.48
N GLU A 34 -12.60 -10.66 -3.60
CA GLU A 34 -12.45 -11.60 -2.48
C GLU A 34 -10.99 -11.64 -2.01
N TYR A 35 -10.02 -11.57 -2.94
CA TYR A 35 -8.61 -11.54 -2.57
C TYR A 35 -8.27 -10.32 -1.70
N ILE A 36 -8.72 -9.12 -2.09
CA ILE A 36 -8.50 -7.89 -1.32
C ILE A 36 -9.27 -7.92 0.00
N GLY A 37 -10.55 -8.29 -0.04
CA GLY A 37 -11.45 -8.25 1.11
C GLY A 37 -11.23 -9.38 2.13
N GLU A 38 -10.69 -10.52 1.72
CA GLU A 38 -10.50 -11.67 2.62
C GLU A 38 -9.03 -11.95 2.84
N THR A 39 -8.25 -12.15 1.76
CA THR A 39 -6.87 -12.62 1.90
C THR A 39 -5.95 -11.51 2.42
N LEU A 40 -6.02 -10.31 1.87
CA LEU A 40 -5.14 -9.21 2.31
C LEU A 40 -5.50 -8.71 3.71
N ILE A 41 -6.79 -8.68 4.05
CA ILE A 41 -7.26 -8.31 5.38
C ILE A 41 -6.88 -9.38 6.41
N LYS A 42 -7.13 -10.66 6.12
CA LYS A 42 -6.77 -11.78 7.01
C LYS A 42 -5.27 -11.89 7.25
N ASN A 43 -4.45 -11.54 6.27
CA ASN A 43 -2.99 -11.51 6.41
C ASN A 43 -2.45 -10.21 7.03
N TYR A 44 -3.31 -9.29 7.49
CA TYR A 44 -2.93 -8.01 8.09
C TYR A 44 -2.12 -7.09 7.17
N TYR A 45 -2.22 -7.28 5.85
CA TYR A 45 -1.64 -6.36 4.86
C TYR A 45 -2.52 -5.13 4.66
N LEU A 46 -3.84 -5.29 4.77
CA LEU A 46 -4.80 -4.20 4.71
C LEU A 46 -5.64 -4.16 5.98
N HIS A 47 -5.90 -2.95 6.45
CA HIS A 47 -6.93 -2.66 7.44
C HIS A 47 -8.16 -2.16 6.69
N CYS A 48 -9.33 -2.66 7.07
CA CYS A 48 -10.60 -2.24 6.50
C CYS A 48 -11.48 -1.66 7.60
N GLU A 49 -11.92 -0.44 7.39
CA GLU A 49 -12.83 0.26 8.28
C GLU A 49 -14.13 0.53 7.53
N TYR A 50 -15.25 0.14 8.14
CA TYR A 50 -16.58 0.42 7.63
C TYR A 50 -17.19 1.53 8.48
N ASP A 51 -17.51 2.66 7.85
CA ASP A 51 -18.19 3.76 8.52
C ASP A 51 -19.70 3.60 8.38
N ASP A 52 -20.38 3.29 9.49
CA ASP A 52 -21.83 3.12 9.55
C ASP A 52 -22.61 4.38 9.13
N LYS A 53 -22.02 5.58 9.30
CA LYS A 53 -22.70 6.85 8.98
C LYS A 53 -22.69 7.15 7.50
N THR A 54 -21.55 6.95 6.86
CA THR A 54 -21.38 7.22 5.42
C THR A 54 -21.68 6.00 4.56
N LYS A 55 -21.76 4.80 5.16
CA LYS A 55 -21.86 3.49 4.48
C LYS A 55 -20.72 3.28 3.48
N ILE A 56 -19.56 3.86 3.75
CA ILE A 56 -18.38 3.76 2.91
C ILE A 56 -17.40 2.80 3.56
N GLN A 57 -16.90 1.85 2.77
CA GLN A 57 -15.80 0.99 3.15
C GLN A 57 -14.49 1.67 2.76
N THR A 58 -13.58 1.80 3.73
CA THR A 58 -12.26 2.38 3.50
C THR A 58 -11.15 1.38 3.81
N PHE A 59 -10.08 1.45 3.05
CA PHE A 59 -8.91 0.59 3.17
C PHE A 59 -7.70 1.42 3.56
N GLN A 60 -6.88 0.84 4.41
CA GLN A 60 -5.60 1.39 4.88
C GLN A 60 -4.54 0.28 4.87
N TRP A 61 -3.27 0.67 4.93
CA TRP A 61 -2.20 -0.30 5.11
C TRP A 61 -2.29 -0.90 6.51
N GLY A 62 -2.21 -2.23 6.59
CA GLY A 62 -2.11 -2.93 7.86
C GLY A 62 -0.67 -2.97 8.38
N ILE A 63 -0.51 -3.31 9.66
CA ILE A 63 0.78 -3.39 10.35
C ILE A 63 1.82 -4.26 9.60
N ARG A 64 1.37 -5.35 8.98
CA ARG A 64 2.27 -6.26 8.25
C ARG A 64 2.82 -5.62 6.99
N ALA A 65 2.02 -4.82 6.30
CA ALA A 65 2.47 -4.09 5.14
C ALA A 65 3.51 -3.03 5.50
N GLU A 66 3.37 -2.34 6.63
CA GLU A 66 4.37 -1.37 7.08
C GLU A 66 5.73 -2.02 7.40
N ILE A 67 5.71 -3.27 7.88
CA ILE A 67 6.91 -4.03 8.24
C ILE A 67 7.58 -4.66 7.00
N GLU A 68 6.81 -5.34 6.17
CA GLU A 68 7.34 -6.15 5.07
C GLU A 68 7.55 -5.36 3.78
N ILE A 69 6.72 -4.33 3.54
CA ILE A 69 6.73 -3.59 2.29
C ILE A 69 7.54 -2.31 2.46
N SER A 70 8.67 -2.23 1.74
CA SER A 70 9.41 -0.98 1.63
C SER A 70 8.66 -0.03 0.70
N LYS A 71 8.14 1.07 1.26
CA LYS A 71 7.43 2.13 0.51
C LYS A 71 8.27 2.66 -0.65
N MET A 72 9.59 2.70 -0.48
CA MET A 72 10.54 3.06 -1.53
C MET A 72 10.49 2.07 -2.70
N LYS A 73 10.54 0.76 -2.42
CA LYS A 73 10.51 -0.28 -3.45
C LYS A 73 9.20 -0.29 -4.23
N VAL A 74 8.07 -0.02 -3.56
CA VAL A 74 6.76 0.10 -4.22
C VAL A 74 6.75 1.28 -5.19
N ILE A 75 7.20 2.45 -4.75
CA ILE A 75 7.24 3.64 -5.60
C ILE A 75 8.24 3.45 -6.75
N THR A 76 9.44 2.94 -6.48
CA THR A 76 10.43 2.64 -7.55
C THR A 76 9.85 1.69 -8.58
N ASN A 77 9.16 0.62 -8.17
CA ASN A 77 8.51 -0.29 -9.10
C ASN A 77 7.40 0.41 -9.90
N LEU A 78 6.53 1.19 -9.24
CA LEU A 78 5.47 1.95 -9.93
C LEU A 78 6.02 2.96 -10.93
N LEU A 79 7.17 3.59 -10.63
CA LEU A 79 7.87 4.49 -11.54
C LEU A 79 8.62 3.76 -12.66
N MET A 80 9.04 2.51 -12.43
CA MET A 80 9.64 1.68 -13.48
C MET A 80 8.58 1.16 -14.47
N TYR A 81 7.40 0.78 -13.99
CA TYR A 81 6.32 0.25 -14.82
C TYR A 81 5.42 1.36 -15.39
N GLY A 82 5.20 2.43 -14.65
CA GLY A 82 4.46 3.61 -15.09
C GLY A 82 5.40 4.58 -15.77
N ASN A 83 4.98 5.22 -16.86
CA ASN A 83 5.73 6.29 -17.52
C ASN A 83 5.74 7.61 -16.72
N LYS A 84 5.81 7.50 -15.39
CA LYS A 84 5.75 8.59 -14.41
C LYS A 84 7.12 8.77 -13.78
N GLN A 85 7.49 10.01 -13.49
CA GLN A 85 8.76 10.36 -12.88
C GLN A 85 8.59 10.60 -11.37
N PRO A 86 9.64 10.43 -10.54
CA PRO A 86 9.57 10.67 -9.09
C PRO A 86 9.01 12.06 -8.72
N LYS A 87 9.25 13.05 -9.59
CA LYS A 87 8.75 14.42 -9.49
C LYS A 87 7.23 14.57 -9.65
N ASP A 88 6.58 13.58 -10.25
CA ASP A 88 5.12 13.56 -10.40
C ASP A 88 4.43 13.22 -9.08
N TRP A 89 5.14 12.51 -8.16
CA TRP A 89 4.66 12.06 -6.85
C TRP A 89 5.59 12.50 -5.70
N PRO A 90 5.78 13.82 -5.50
CA PRO A 90 6.78 14.34 -4.57
C PRO A 90 6.46 13.98 -3.10
N GLU A 91 5.18 13.99 -2.72
CA GLU A 91 4.75 13.66 -1.34
C GLU A 91 4.96 12.18 -1.02
N GLN A 92 4.60 11.29 -1.95
CA GLN A 92 4.74 9.85 -1.78
C GLN A 92 6.20 9.45 -1.75
N TYR A 93 7.02 10.04 -2.63
CA TYR A 93 8.46 9.80 -2.70
C TYR A 93 9.18 10.32 -1.44
N GLY A 94 8.84 11.52 -0.96
CA GLY A 94 9.36 12.06 0.30
C GLY A 94 9.01 11.16 1.50
N ALA A 95 7.75 10.71 1.59
CA ALA A 95 7.34 9.79 2.65
C ALA A 95 8.05 8.42 2.57
N ALA A 96 8.43 7.98 1.38
CA ALA A 96 9.22 6.75 1.22
C ALA A 96 10.69 6.93 1.60
N GLN A 97 11.28 8.09 1.31
CA GLN A 97 12.63 8.44 1.77
C GLN A 97 12.70 8.54 3.29
N ASN A 98 11.71 9.15 3.92
CA ASN A 98 11.66 9.28 5.38
C ASN A 98 11.61 7.90 6.05
N GLN A 99 10.74 6.99 5.58
CA GLN A 99 10.72 5.62 6.11
C GLN A 99 12.05 4.88 5.89
N PHE A 100 12.69 5.09 4.74
CA PHE A 100 13.99 4.46 4.47
C PHE A 100 15.06 4.95 5.45
N ARG A 101 15.05 6.26 5.76
CA ARG A 101 15.96 6.88 6.71
C ARG A 101 15.71 6.41 8.14
N GLU A 102 14.46 6.42 8.61
CA GLU A 102 14.07 5.97 9.96
C GLU A 102 14.42 4.49 10.20
N ARG A 103 14.24 3.62 9.20
CA ARG A 103 14.63 2.20 9.30
C ARG A 103 16.14 2.00 9.21
N GLY A 104 16.88 2.92 8.57
CA GLY A 104 18.34 2.94 8.57
C GLY A 104 18.90 3.32 9.94
N GLU A 105 18.35 4.37 10.54
CA GLU A 105 18.71 4.87 11.87
C GLU A 105 18.44 3.83 12.99
N GLN A 106 17.29 3.14 12.95
CA GLN A 106 16.99 2.06 13.90
C GLN A 106 17.97 0.86 13.85
N LYS A 107 18.63 0.63 12.70
CA LYS A 107 19.66 -0.43 12.55
C LYS A 107 21.03 0.01 13.04
N GLU A 108 21.27 1.30 13.15
CA GLU A 108 22.53 1.87 13.63
C GLU A 108 22.49 2.00 15.16
N GLU A 109 21.36 2.42 15.73
CA GLU A 109 21.14 2.53 17.18
C GLU A 109 21.14 1.17 17.90
N THR A 110 20.57 0.12 17.29
CA THR A 110 20.61 -1.26 17.86
C THR A 110 21.99 -1.91 17.80
N ARG A 111 22.93 -1.38 17.01
CA ARG A 111 24.31 -1.87 16.97
C ARG A 111 25.19 -1.30 18.08
N ASP A 112 24.90 -0.10 18.54
CA ASP A 112 25.66 0.57 19.62
C ASP A 112 25.17 0.19 21.03
N GLU A 113 23.93 -0.30 21.20
CA GLU A 113 23.42 -0.81 22.48
C GLU A 113 23.83 -2.27 22.80
N SER A 114 24.60 -2.92 21.91
CA SER A 114 25.02 -4.32 22.05
C SER A 114 26.53 -4.50 22.35
N ILE A 115 27.23 -3.45 22.81
CA ILE A 115 28.65 -3.49 23.21
C ILE A 115 28.79 -3.39 24.72
#